data_AF-A0A2E3ILZ8-F1
#
_entry.id   AF-A0A2E3ILZ8-F1
#
_cell.length_a   1.000
_cell.length_b   1.000
_cell.length_c   1.000
_cell.angle_alpha   90.00
_cell.angle_beta   90.00
_cell.angle_gamma   90.00
#
_symmetry.space_group_name_H-M   'P 1'
#
loop_
_entity.id
_entity.type
_entity.pdbx_description
1 polymer ?
#
loop_
_entity_poly.entity_id
_entity_poly.type
_entity_poly.pdbx_seq_one_letter_code
_entity_poly.pdbx_strand_id
1 'polypeptide(L)'
;MVEVGGDLPIGSYTRSQVNSLRDKLQSSGLATASIRRQLSTLSALVNYVSKELGLDPNPAFSGVIIHEVEVDAEIQKRPSVPLDVIKAVQQRCYQMDDEARWAIAIVSDTGLRLSEALGLVKDDVILDGPVPHLVVRSHPWRRLKTSASARKVPLVGAALWAAQRGSALSPSPFMFPRYCSPEGCKGNSASGAL
;
A
#
# COMPACT_ATOMS: atom_id res chain seq x y z
N MET A 1 3.88 -12.38 21.63
CA MET A 1 4.66 -12.17 22.86
C MET A 1 4.13 -13.04 24.00
N VAL A 2 2.84 -12.94 24.36
CA VAL A 2 2.24 -13.74 25.45
C VAL A 2 2.50 -15.25 25.33
N GLU A 3 2.37 -15.81 24.14
CA GLU A 3 2.59 -17.25 23.91
C GLU A 3 4.05 -17.71 24.13
N VAL A 4 5.02 -16.80 24.05
CA VAL A 4 6.47 -17.13 24.12
C VAL A 4 7.11 -16.63 25.41
N GLY A 5 6.70 -15.46 25.89
CA GLY A 5 7.25 -14.80 27.08
C GLY A 5 6.27 -14.73 28.25
N GLY A 6 5.05 -15.22 28.12
CA GLY A 6 4.00 -15.09 29.12
C GLY A 6 3.31 -13.72 29.12
N ASP A 7 2.23 -13.64 29.88
CA ASP A 7 1.56 -12.38 30.20
C ASP A 7 2.29 -11.74 31.38
N LEU A 8 3.14 -10.76 31.09
CA LEU A 8 4.00 -10.10 32.06
C LEU A 8 3.81 -8.59 31.99
N PRO A 9 4.09 -7.87 33.10
CA PRO A 9 4.20 -6.42 33.05
C PRO A 9 5.20 -5.99 31.97
N ILE A 10 4.89 -4.90 31.29
CA ILE A 10 5.60 -4.49 30.06
C ILE A 10 7.11 -4.22 30.26
N GLY A 11 7.49 -3.77 31.46
CA GLY A 11 8.88 -3.55 31.87
C GLY A 11 9.64 -4.82 32.25
N SER A 12 8.95 -5.95 32.45
CA SER A 12 9.54 -7.17 33.00
C SER A 12 10.03 -8.15 31.94
N TYR A 13 9.75 -7.89 30.67
CA TYR A 13 10.24 -8.75 29.59
C TYR A 13 11.75 -8.69 29.46
N THR A 14 12.36 -9.86 29.30
CA THR A 14 13.82 -10.04 29.20
C THR A 14 14.27 -10.15 27.74
N ARG A 15 15.56 -9.92 27.48
CA ARG A 15 16.16 -10.14 26.16
C ARG A 15 15.95 -11.57 25.66
N SER A 16 16.04 -12.55 26.57
CA SER A 16 15.84 -13.96 26.24
C SER A 16 14.45 -14.21 25.65
N GLN A 17 13.39 -13.67 26.27
CA GLN A 17 12.02 -13.83 25.77
C GLN A 17 11.80 -13.14 24.41
N VAL A 18 12.42 -11.97 24.20
CA VAL A 18 12.36 -11.27 22.91
C VAL A 18 13.10 -12.07 21.83
N ASN A 19 14.26 -12.67 22.16
CA ASN A 19 14.99 -13.56 21.26
C ASN A 19 14.18 -14.83 20.95
N SER A 20 13.54 -15.45 21.94
CA SER A 20 12.66 -16.61 21.70
C SER A 20 11.50 -16.26 20.75
N LEU A 21 10.96 -15.05 20.84
CA LEU A 21 9.95 -14.59 19.89
C LEU A 21 10.54 -14.46 18.48
N ARG A 22 11.71 -13.84 18.34
CA ARG A 22 12.43 -13.79 17.06
C ARG A 22 12.65 -15.19 16.48
N ASP A 23 13.15 -16.11 17.29
CA ASP A 23 13.49 -17.48 16.86
C ASP A 23 12.25 -18.24 16.42
N LYS A 24 11.13 -18.07 17.14
CA LYS A 24 9.82 -18.62 16.73
C LYS A 24 9.33 -18.04 15.40
N LEU A 25 9.48 -16.73 15.20
CA LEU A 25 9.10 -16.08 13.94
C LEU A 25 10.01 -16.51 12.77
N GLN A 26 11.28 -16.80 13.04
CA GLN A 26 12.20 -17.34 12.04
C GLN A 26 11.83 -18.79 11.70
N SER A 27 11.56 -19.63 12.71
CA SER A 27 11.20 -21.04 12.49
C SER A 27 9.84 -21.21 11.80
N SER A 28 8.94 -20.22 11.90
CA SER A 28 7.69 -20.20 11.11
C SER A 28 7.88 -19.80 9.65
N GLY A 29 9.13 -19.62 9.18
CA GLY A 29 9.43 -19.27 7.78
C GLY A 29 9.11 -17.83 7.41
N LEU A 30 8.95 -16.93 8.38
CA LEU A 30 8.61 -15.53 8.11
C LEU A 30 9.83 -14.78 7.53
N ALA A 31 9.61 -13.97 6.49
CA ALA A 31 10.68 -13.18 5.91
C ALA A 31 11.32 -12.22 6.93
N THR A 32 12.64 -12.06 6.89
CA THR A 32 13.43 -11.21 7.80
C THR A 32 12.86 -9.79 7.94
N ALA A 33 12.43 -9.18 6.84
CA ALA A 33 11.81 -7.84 6.84
C ALA A 33 10.50 -7.80 7.66
N SER A 34 9.69 -8.86 7.58
CA SER A 34 8.46 -8.99 8.37
C SER A 34 8.75 -9.17 9.86
N ILE A 35 9.76 -9.98 10.20
CA ILE A 35 10.20 -10.15 11.60
C ILE A 35 10.68 -8.83 12.18
N ARG A 36 11.55 -8.12 11.44
CA ARG A 36 12.04 -6.78 11.84
C ARG A 36 10.89 -5.81 12.07
N ARG A 37 9.91 -5.78 11.17
CA ARG A 37 8.72 -4.93 11.31
C ARG A 37 7.92 -5.27 12.59
N GLN A 38 7.69 -6.55 12.89
CA GLN A 38 6.95 -6.95 14.09
C GLN A 38 7.70 -6.55 15.38
N LEU A 39 9.01 -6.80 15.45
CA LEU A 39 9.83 -6.42 16.59
C LEU A 39 9.91 -4.90 16.78
N SER A 40 10.02 -4.13 15.69
CA SER A 40 9.96 -2.67 15.74
C SER A 40 8.62 -2.16 16.27
N THR A 41 7.50 -2.76 15.88
CA THR A 41 6.18 -2.41 16.41
C THR A 41 6.09 -2.68 17.92
N LEU A 42 6.58 -3.84 18.38
CA LEU A 42 6.61 -4.15 19.81
C LEU A 42 7.50 -3.18 20.59
N SER A 43 8.69 -2.88 20.07
CA SER A 43 9.60 -1.90 20.66
C SER A 43 8.96 -0.52 20.78
N ALA A 44 8.28 -0.06 19.71
CA ALA A 44 7.56 1.21 19.72
C ALA A 44 6.42 1.23 20.76
N LEU A 45 5.65 0.15 20.87
CA LEU A 45 4.56 0.02 21.84
C LEU A 45 5.08 0.06 23.29
N VAL A 46 6.13 -0.70 23.58
CA VAL A 46 6.76 -0.74 24.91
C VAL A 46 7.31 0.63 25.28
N ASN A 47 8.05 1.27 24.39
CA ASN A 47 8.61 2.60 24.63
C ASN A 47 7.52 3.66 24.80
N TYR A 48 6.43 3.59 24.03
CA TYR A 48 5.31 4.50 24.16
C TYR A 48 4.65 4.38 25.54
N VAL A 49 4.29 3.16 25.96
CA VAL A 49 3.65 2.92 27.25
C VAL A 49 4.59 3.26 28.41
N SER A 50 5.88 2.91 28.33
CA SER A 50 6.86 3.30 29.35
C SER A 50 6.89 4.82 29.52
N LYS A 51 6.88 5.57 28.41
CA LYS A 51 6.88 7.04 28.45
C LYS A 51 5.60 7.61 29.08
N GLU A 52 4.43 7.11 28.68
CA GLU A 52 3.14 7.62 29.18
C GLU A 52 2.94 7.31 30.67
N LEU A 53 3.45 6.17 31.16
CA LEU A 53 3.31 5.73 32.55
C LEU A 53 4.50 6.10 33.44
N GLY A 54 5.52 6.78 32.91
CA GLY A 54 6.72 7.15 33.65
C GLY A 54 7.60 5.97 34.08
N LEU A 55 7.55 4.85 33.34
CA LEU A 55 8.41 3.69 33.54
C LEU A 55 9.73 3.86 32.79
N ASP A 56 10.79 3.22 33.30
CA ASP A 56 12.04 3.14 32.56
C ASP A 56 11.86 2.39 31.22
N PRO A 57 12.54 2.82 30.15
CA PRO A 57 12.56 2.10 28.88
C PRO A 57 13.10 0.68 29.06
N ASN A 58 12.43 -0.32 28.51
CA ASN A 58 12.89 -1.70 28.61
C ASN A 58 13.97 -2.01 27.54
N PRO A 59 15.24 -2.21 27.92
CA PRO A 59 16.33 -2.44 26.98
C PRO A 59 16.22 -3.79 26.24
N ALA A 60 15.36 -4.71 26.68
CA ALA A 60 15.15 -6.00 26.01
C ALA A 60 14.66 -5.87 24.56
N PHE A 61 13.97 -4.77 24.21
CA PHE A 61 13.39 -4.54 22.89
C PHE A 61 14.27 -3.70 21.95
N SER A 62 15.41 -3.20 22.43
CA SER A 62 16.33 -2.38 21.60
C SER A 62 17.33 -3.27 20.86
N GLY A 63 17.67 -2.98 19.61
CA GLY A 63 18.77 -3.66 18.91
C GLY A 63 18.70 -5.19 18.89
N VAL A 64 17.50 -5.78 18.74
CA VAL A 64 17.35 -7.23 18.59
C VAL A 64 18.08 -7.66 17.32
N ILE A 65 19.10 -8.52 17.48
CA ILE A 65 19.87 -9.05 16.37
C ILE A 65 18.98 -10.02 15.60
N ILE A 66 18.79 -9.78 14.31
CA ILE A 66 18.11 -10.71 13.41
C ILE A 66 19.16 -11.13 12.40
N HIS A 67 19.57 -12.39 12.47
CA HIS A 67 20.48 -12.93 11.47
C HIS A 67 19.74 -12.97 10.13
N GLU A 68 20.29 -12.28 9.14
CA GLU A 68 19.80 -12.39 7.77
C GLU A 68 20.05 -13.83 7.34
N VAL A 69 18.96 -14.56 7.07
CA VAL A 69 19.08 -15.76 6.26
C VAL A 69 19.54 -15.26 4.89
N GLU A 70 20.61 -15.83 4.33
CA GLU A 70 20.96 -15.60 2.93
C GLU A 70 19.76 -16.05 2.08
N VAL A 71 18.91 -15.09 1.74
CA VAL A 71 17.87 -15.24 0.74
C VAL A 71 18.47 -14.64 -0.51
N ASP A 72 18.52 -15.41 -1.59
CA ASP A 72 18.98 -14.93 -2.89
C ASP A 72 18.38 -13.55 -3.15
N ALA A 73 19.25 -12.56 -3.31
CA ALA A 73 18.83 -11.18 -3.57
C ALA A 73 17.95 -11.08 -4.84
N GLU A 74 18.03 -12.07 -5.72
CA GLU A 74 17.15 -12.24 -6.89
C GLU A 74 15.71 -12.62 -6.52
N ILE A 75 15.48 -13.44 -5.49
CA ILE A 75 14.13 -13.84 -5.03
C ILE A 75 13.38 -12.65 -4.41
N GLN A 76 14.11 -11.66 -3.86
CA GLN A 76 13.53 -10.44 -3.27
C GLN A 76 13.31 -9.30 -4.27
N LYS A 77 13.93 -9.34 -5.45
CA LYS A 77 13.69 -8.31 -6.47
C LYS A 77 12.29 -8.52 -7.03
N ARG A 78 11.44 -7.49 -6.92
CA ARG A 78 10.21 -7.41 -7.71
C ARG A 78 10.62 -6.96 -9.11
N PRO A 79 10.74 -7.86 -10.10
CA PRO A 79 11.13 -7.45 -11.44
C PRO A 79 10.08 -6.49 -11.98
N SER A 80 10.51 -5.52 -12.78
CA SER A 80 9.60 -4.71 -13.57
C SER A 80 8.76 -5.63 -14.45
N VAL A 81 7.47 -5.31 -14.58
CA VAL A 81 6.58 -6.05 -15.48
C VAL A 81 7.06 -5.81 -16.92
N PRO A 82 7.28 -6.87 -17.72
CA PRO A 82 7.68 -6.73 -19.12
C PRO A 82 6.66 -5.92 -19.95
N LEU A 83 7.15 -5.16 -20.93
CA LEU A 83 6.32 -4.26 -21.73
C LEU A 83 5.25 -4.98 -22.57
N ASP A 84 5.56 -6.18 -23.06
CA ASP A 84 4.64 -7.05 -23.78
C ASP A 84 3.48 -7.51 -22.89
N VAL A 85 3.76 -7.84 -21.63
CA VAL A 85 2.74 -8.18 -20.63
C VAL A 85 1.84 -6.97 -20.35
N ILE A 86 2.42 -5.77 -20.17
CA ILE A 86 1.64 -4.53 -19.97
C ILE A 86 0.72 -4.30 -21.17
N LYS A 87 1.24 -4.41 -22.40
CA LYS A 87 0.44 -4.25 -23.62
C LYS A 87 -0.67 -5.29 -23.72
N ALA A 88 -0.41 -6.55 -23.40
CA ALA A 88 -1.43 -7.60 -23.40
C ALA A 88 -2.56 -7.31 -22.40
N VAL A 89 -2.22 -6.84 -21.20
CA VAL A 89 -3.20 -6.42 -20.18
C VAL A 89 -4.01 -5.22 -20.66
N GLN A 90 -3.37 -4.21 -21.25
CA GLN A 90 -4.06 -3.05 -21.82
C GLN A 90 -5.02 -3.44 -22.94
N GLN A 91 -4.64 -4.37 -23.82
CA GLN A 91 -5.54 -4.91 -24.85
C GLN A 91 -6.77 -5.57 -24.25
N ARG A 92 -6.60 -6.34 -23.17
CA ARG A 92 -7.73 -6.91 -22.45
C ARG A 92 -8.60 -5.83 -21.82
N CYS A 93 -8.01 -4.74 -21.34
CA CYS A 93 -8.75 -3.60 -20.81
C CYS A 93 -9.66 -2.99 -21.86
N TYR A 94 -9.15 -2.73 -23.06
CA TYR A 94 -9.94 -2.20 -24.18
C TYR A 94 -11.12 -3.11 -24.57
N GLN A 95 -10.92 -4.43 -24.56
CA GLN A 95 -11.96 -5.39 -24.95
C GLN A 95 -13.10 -5.49 -23.94
N MET A 96 -12.79 -5.38 -22.64
CA MET A 96 -13.80 -5.53 -21.59
C MET A 96 -14.51 -4.21 -21.28
N ASP A 97 -13.78 -3.09 -21.37
CA ASP A 97 -14.31 -1.74 -21.28
C ASP A 97 -15.29 -1.54 -20.10
N ASP A 98 -14.85 -1.99 -18.93
CA ASP A 98 -15.58 -1.88 -17.68
C ASP A 98 -14.78 -1.06 -16.64
N GLU A 99 -15.47 -0.66 -15.57
CA GLU A 99 -14.91 0.15 -14.49
C GLU A 99 -13.62 -0.41 -13.89
N ALA A 100 -13.53 -1.74 -13.73
CA ALA A 100 -12.34 -2.41 -13.22
C ALA A 100 -11.16 -2.25 -14.18
N ARG A 101 -11.40 -2.44 -15.49
CA ARG A 101 -10.37 -2.36 -16.53
C ARG A 101 -9.94 -0.92 -16.78
N TRP A 102 -10.82 0.05 -16.61
CA TRP A 102 -10.43 1.46 -16.61
C TRP A 102 -9.44 1.76 -15.48
N ALA A 103 -9.65 1.22 -14.26
CA ALA A 103 -8.72 1.42 -13.16
C ALA A 103 -7.34 0.82 -13.45
N ILE A 104 -7.30 -0.41 -13.98
CA ILE A 104 -6.04 -1.07 -14.39
C ILE A 104 -5.33 -0.27 -15.47
N ALA A 105 -6.05 0.18 -16.51
CA ALA A 105 -5.49 0.98 -17.59
C ALA A 105 -4.91 2.30 -17.09
N ILE A 106 -5.58 3.01 -16.17
CA ILE A 106 -5.04 4.21 -15.53
C ILE A 106 -3.71 3.90 -14.84
N VAL A 107 -3.65 2.87 -14.00
CA VAL A 107 -2.41 2.54 -13.27
C VAL A 107 -1.27 2.14 -14.22
N SER A 108 -1.59 1.46 -15.31
CA SER A 108 -0.59 0.89 -16.23
C SER A 108 0.33 1.93 -16.86
N ASP A 109 -0.19 3.10 -17.26
CA ASP A 109 0.64 4.15 -17.88
C ASP A 109 1.07 5.23 -16.89
N THR A 110 0.32 5.44 -15.79
CA THR A 110 0.54 6.58 -14.89
C THR A 110 1.38 6.24 -13.66
N GLY A 111 1.51 4.96 -13.32
CA GLY A 111 2.17 4.52 -12.09
C GLY A 111 1.51 5.00 -10.79
N LEU A 112 0.24 5.46 -10.86
CA LEU A 112 -0.54 5.79 -9.68
C LEU A 112 -0.63 4.56 -8.76
N ARG A 113 -0.64 4.78 -7.44
CA ARG A 113 -1.07 3.71 -6.54
C ARG A 113 -2.52 3.38 -6.87
N LEU A 114 -2.90 2.10 -6.78
CA LEU A 114 -4.26 1.68 -7.05
C LEU A 114 -5.29 2.50 -6.25
N SER A 115 -5.02 2.77 -4.97
CA SER A 115 -5.89 3.62 -4.16
C SER A 115 -5.98 5.06 -4.66
N GLU A 116 -4.89 5.65 -5.19
CA GLU A 116 -4.91 6.98 -5.80
C GLU A 116 -5.85 7.01 -7.02
N ALA A 117 -5.75 6.01 -7.89
CA ALA A 117 -6.61 5.88 -9.08
C ALA A 117 -8.08 5.69 -8.69
N LEU A 118 -8.39 4.75 -7.80
CA LEU A 118 -9.77 4.42 -7.42
C LEU A 118 -10.51 5.58 -6.75
N GLY A 119 -9.80 6.47 -6.06
CA GLY A 119 -10.41 7.63 -5.41
C GLY A 119 -10.39 8.91 -6.25
N LEU A 120 -10.23 8.81 -7.57
CA LEU A 120 -10.40 9.94 -8.49
C LEU A 120 -11.88 10.31 -8.64
N VAL A 121 -12.15 11.60 -8.72
CA VAL A 121 -13.43 12.15 -9.18
C VAL A 121 -13.27 12.76 -10.57
N LYS A 122 -14.37 13.01 -11.29
CA LYS A 122 -14.35 13.61 -12.62
C LYS A 122 -13.59 14.94 -12.65
N ASP A 123 -13.72 15.76 -11.61
CA ASP A 123 -13.00 17.04 -11.46
C ASP A 123 -11.47 16.89 -11.37
N ASP A 124 -10.96 15.69 -11.08
CA ASP A 124 -9.53 15.42 -11.08
C ASP A 124 -9.01 15.08 -12.49
N VAL A 125 -9.89 14.94 -13.49
CA VAL A 125 -9.55 14.51 -14.86
C VAL A 125 -9.66 15.70 -15.81
N ILE A 126 -8.51 16.19 -16.29
CA ILE A 126 -8.45 17.33 -17.22
C ILE A 126 -8.17 16.79 -18.62
N LEU A 127 -9.19 16.76 -19.48
CA LEU A 127 -9.11 16.22 -20.84
C LEU A 127 -8.87 17.31 -21.91
N ASP A 128 -9.42 18.51 -21.72
CA ASP A 128 -9.42 19.58 -22.74
C ASP A 128 -8.16 20.47 -22.73
N GLY A 129 -7.12 20.05 -22.00
CA GLY A 129 -5.86 20.79 -21.90
C GLY A 129 -4.86 20.42 -23.00
N PRO A 130 -3.82 21.25 -23.23
CA PRO A 130 -2.75 20.93 -24.19
C PRO A 130 -2.02 19.63 -23.87
N VAL A 131 -2.00 19.26 -22.58
CA VAL A 131 -1.58 17.94 -22.10
C VAL A 131 -2.68 17.43 -21.17
N PRO A 132 -3.50 16.46 -21.60
CA PRO A 132 -4.46 15.80 -20.73
C PRO A 132 -3.76 15.23 -19.50
N HIS A 133 -4.34 15.39 -18.31
CA HIS A 133 -3.70 14.96 -17.07
C HIS A 133 -4.69 14.69 -15.94
N LEU A 134 -4.24 13.90 -14.97
CA LEU A 134 -4.89 13.70 -13.68
C LEU A 134 -4.31 14.65 -12.65
N VAL A 135 -5.17 15.19 -11.78
CA VAL A 135 -4.79 15.96 -10.60
C VAL A 135 -4.86 15.05 -9.39
N VAL A 136 -3.72 14.48 -8.98
CA VAL A 136 -3.64 13.67 -7.76
C VAL A 136 -3.60 14.61 -6.57
N ARG A 137 -4.68 14.60 -5.77
CA ARG A 137 -4.82 15.42 -4.55
C ARG A 137 -5.51 14.65 -3.44
N SER A 138 -5.47 15.20 -2.22
CA SER A 138 -6.17 14.63 -1.07
C SER A 138 -7.66 14.94 -1.13
N HIS A 139 -8.49 13.96 -0.78
CA HIS A 139 -9.94 14.11 -0.64
C HIS A 139 -10.41 13.57 0.72
N PRO A 140 -11.62 13.92 1.18
CA PRO A 140 -12.18 13.39 2.44
C PRO A 140 -12.24 11.86 2.48
N TRP A 141 -12.64 11.22 1.38
CA TRP A 141 -12.74 9.75 1.23
C TRP A 141 -11.39 9.06 0.98
N ARG A 142 -10.35 9.82 0.62
CA ARG A 142 -9.02 9.30 0.28
C ARG A 142 -7.94 10.33 0.58
N ARG A 143 -7.29 10.17 1.73
CA ARG A 143 -6.10 10.95 2.09
C ARG A 143 -4.88 10.51 1.30
N LEU A 144 -4.01 11.47 0.99
CA LEU A 144 -2.66 11.17 0.49
C LEU A 144 -1.74 10.81 1.65
N LYS A 145 -0.72 9.98 1.37
CA LYS A 145 0.27 9.56 2.39
C LYS A 145 1.04 10.77 2.95
N THR A 146 1.31 11.75 2.10
CA THR A 146 1.98 13.02 2.46
C THR A 146 1.47 14.14 1.55
N SER A 147 1.57 15.39 1.98
CA SER A 147 1.26 16.56 1.14
C SER A 147 2.09 16.58 -0.16
N ALA A 148 3.34 16.13 -0.10
CA ALA A 148 4.25 15.99 -1.25
C ALA A 148 3.78 14.97 -2.31
N SER A 149 2.77 14.14 -2.02
CA SER A 149 2.22 13.20 -3.01
C SER A 149 1.26 13.86 -4.01
N ALA A 150 0.84 15.10 -3.76
CA ALA A 150 -0.03 15.84 -4.66
C ALA A 150 0.73 16.27 -5.92
N ARG A 151 0.21 15.94 -7.09
CA ARG A 151 0.90 16.13 -8.38
C ARG A 151 -0.06 16.12 -9.57
N LYS A 152 0.37 16.67 -10.70
CA LYS A 152 -0.28 16.46 -11.99
C LYS A 152 0.40 15.29 -12.71
N VAL A 153 -0.37 14.36 -13.25
CA VAL A 153 0.15 13.19 -13.96
C VAL A 153 -0.41 13.16 -15.37
N PRO A 154 0.41 13.28 -16.42
CA PRO A 154 -0.04 13.23 -17.80
C PRO A 154 -0.79 11.94 -18.12
N LEU A 155 -1.84 12.06 -18.93
CA LEU A 155 -2.62 10.95 -19.46
C LEU A 155 -2.16 10.66 -20.88
N VAL A 156 -1.76 9.41 -21.13
CA VAL A 156 -1.37 8.89 -22.43
C VAL A 156 -1.94 7.49 -22.61
N GLY A 157 -1.94 6.96 -23.83
CA GLY A 157 -2.22 5.54 -24.09
C GLY A 157 -3.54 5.03 -23.49
N ALA A 158 -3.45 3.91 -22.78
CA ALA A 158 -4.59 3.25 -22.16
C ALA A 158 -5.17 4.07 -21.01
N ALA A 159 -4.33 4.80 -20.25
CA ALA A 159 -4.80 5.67 -19.20
C ALA A 159 -5.65 6.83 -19.74
N LEU A 160 -5.27 7.45 -20.86
CA LEU A 160 -6.08 8.51 -21.48
C LEU A 160 -7.43 7.98 -21.94
N TRP A 161 -7.44 6.84 -22.62
CA TRP A 161 -8.68 6.17 -23.02
C TRP A 161 -9.58 5.87 -21.80
N ALA A 162 -9.02 5.27 -20.75
CA ALA A 162 -9.76 4.94 -19.54
C ALA A 162 -10.31 6.18 -18.83
N ALA A 163 -9.54 7.27 -18.79
CA ALA A 163 -9.97 8.55 -18.23
C ALA A 163 -11.16 9.13 -19.01
N GLN A 164 -11.15 9.03 -20.33
CA GLN A 164 -12.27 9.45 -21.18
C GLN A 164 -13.51 8.57 -20.94
N ARG A 165 -13.35 7.24 -20.92
CA ARG A 165 -14.46 6.29 -20.67
C ARG A 165 -15.08 6.51 -19.30
N GLY A 166 -14.28 6.51 -18.23
CA GLY A 166 -14.78 6.69 -16.87
C GLY A 166 -15.44 8.05 -16.64
N SER A 167 -14.90 9.12 -17.25
CA SER A 167 -15.50 10.46 -17.14
C SER A 167 -16.87 10.53 -17.84
N ALA A 168 -16.98 9.91 -19.02
CA ALA A 168 -18.21 9.91 -19.81
C ALA A 168 -19.29 8.97 -19.26
N LEU A 169 -18.90 7.77 -18.81
CA LEU A 169 -19.83 6.68 -18.49
C LEU A 169 -20.13 6.52 -17.01
N SER A 170 -19.28 7.05 -16.11
CA SER A 170 -19.60 6.95 -14.68
C SER A 170 -20.90 7.73 -14.38
N PRO A 171 -21.88 7.10 -13.71
CA PRO A 171 -23.12 7.76 -13.31
C PRO A 171 -22.95 8.67 -12.08
N SER A 172 -21.74 8.76 -11.54
CA SER A 172 -21.42 9.41 -10.26
C SER A 172 -20.31 10.45 -10.45
N PRO A 173 -20.15 11.43 -9.55
CA PRO A 173 -18.95 12.27 -9.52
C PRO A 173 -17.65 11.47 -9.39
N PHE A 174 -17.70 10.28 -8.81
CA PHE A 174 -16.57 9.36 -8.70
C PHE A 174 -16.28 8.67 -10.03
N MET A 175 -15.01 8.52 -10.38
CA MET A 175 -14.60 7.74 -11.56
C MET A 175 -14.89 6.25 -11.39
N PHE A 176 -14.81 5.75 -10.15
CA PHE A 176 -14.89 4.33 -9.80
C PHE A 176 -15.90 4.08 -8.66
N PRO A 177 -17.21 4.30 -8.88
CA PRO A 177 -18.23 4.24 -7.82
C PRO A 177 -18.42 2.85 -7.18
N ARG A 178 -17.99 1.75 -7.82
CA ARG A 178 -17.99 0.41 -7.17
C ARG A 178 -16.95 0.31 -6.06
N TYR A 179 -15.88 1.11 -6.16
CA TYR A 179 -14.71 1.03 -5.29
C TYR A 179 -14.54 2.24 -4.38
N CYS A 180 -15.17 3.36 -4.69
CA CYS A 180 -15.05 4.59 -3.92
C CYS A 180 -16.38 5.33 -3.80
N SER A 181 -16.63 5.85 -2.61
CA SER A 181 -17.80 6.64 -2.26
C SER A 181 -17.41 7.71 -1.23
N PRO A 182 -18.31 8.62 -0.82
CA PRO A 182 -18.02 9.60 0.22
C PRO A 182 -17.56 8.98 1.55
N GLU A 183 -17.99 7.75 1.84
CA GLU A 183 -17.65 7.01 3.06
C GLU A 183 -16.21 6.44 3.03
N GLY A 184 -15.60 6.34 1.85
CA GLY A 184 -14.21 5.93 1.72
C GLY A 184 -13.86 5.20 0.42
N CYS A 185 -12.59 4.84 0.29
CA CYS A 185 -12.04 4.12 -0.85
C CYS A 185 -11.62 2.69 -0.48
N LYS A 186 -12.16 1.68 -1.17
CA LYS A 186 -11.94 0.24 -0.93
C LYS A 186 -10.66 -0.28 -1.61
N GLY A 187 -9.53 0.38 -1.39
CA GLY A 187 -8.25 0.02 -2.04
C GLY A 187 -7.78 -1.41 -1.78
N ASN A 188 -7.94 -1.92 -0.56
CA ASN A 188 -7.53 -3.28 -0.19
C ASN A 188 -8.45 -4.37 -0.75
N SER A 189 -9.74 -4.07 -0.95
CA SER A 189 -10.70 -5.01 -1.55
C SER A 189 -10.55 -5.05 -3.07
N ALA A 190 -10.22 -3.92 -3.69
CA ALA A 190 -10.01 -3.84 -5.13
C ALA A 190 -8.79 -4.66 -5.58
N SER A 191 -7.69 -4.65 -4.82
CA SER A 191 -6.50 -5.44 -5.18
C SER A 191 -6.72 -6.96 -5.22
N GLY A 192 -7.78 -7.47 -4.59
CA GLY A 192 -8.13 -8.90 -4.66
C GLY A 192 -9.17 -9.25 -5.72
N ALA A 193 -9.78 -8.26 -6.37
CA ALA A 193 -10.89 -8.43 -7.32
C ALA A 193 -10.55 -8.03 -8.76
N LEU A 194 -9.45 -7.28 -8.95
CA LEU A 194 -8.90 -6.85 -10.24
C LEU A 194 -7.88 -7.85 -10.77
#